data_AF-A0A1Y5Q0Y7-F1
#
_entry.id   AF-A0A1Y5Q0Y7-F1
#
_cell.length_a   1.000
_cell.length_b   1.000
_cell.length_c   1.000
_cell.angle_alpha   90.00
_cell.angle_beta   90.00
_cell.angle_gamma   90.00
#
_symmetry.space_group_name_H-M   'P 1'
#
loop_
_entity.id
_entity.type
_entity.pdbx_description
1 polymer ?
#
loop_
_entity_poly.entity_id
_entity_poly.type
_entity_poly.pdbx_seq_one_letter_code
_entity_poly.pdbx_strand_id
1 'polypeptide(L)'
;MTPEQDKPRTALASARTNPFRRNRKVTPLAPEDAQRQGAISALAFQLLGGRDAALDFLNTEDTILSGRPIAVATRSDAGYASVERELRARSLVRDAPHGG
;
A
#
# COMPACT_ATOMS: atom_id res chain seq x y z
N MET A 1 30.34 22.44 21.33
CA MET A 1 29.07 23.09 20.98
C MET A 1 28.80 22.81 19.51
N THR A 2 27.98 21.79 19.23
CA THR A 2 27.19 21.66 17.99
C THR A 2 26.17 22.82 17.93
N PRO A 3 25.63 23.21 16.76
CA PRO A 3 25.18 22.29 15.71
C PRO A 3 25.48 22.67 14.25
N GLU A 4 25.87 21.64 13.51
CA GLU A 4 25.78 21.52 12.06
C GLU A 4 24.33 21.19 11.70
N GLN A 5 23.62 22.11 11.04
CA GLN A 5 22.30 21.87 10.44
C GLN A 5 22.23 22.66 9.12
N ASP A 6 22.71 22.03 8.04
CA ASP A 6 22.50 22.38 6.61
C ASP A 6 22.20 21.00 5.98
N LYS A 7 21.15 20.69 5.21
CA LYS A 7 20.12 21.41 4.48
C LYS A 7 19.13 20.32 3.97
N PRO A 8 18.11 20.61 3.12
CA PRO A 8 16.74 20.15 3.36
C PRO A 8 16.19 19.17 2.31
N ARG A 9 14.97 18.67 2.60
CA ARG A 9 13.95 18.15 1.65
C ARG A 9 14.40 17.02 0.72
N THR A 10 14.12 15.80 1.15
CA THR A 10 13.91 14.65 0.27
C THR A 10 12.64 14.89 -0.57
N ALA A 11 12.74 15.72 -1.61
CA ALA A 11 11.80 15.74 -2.71
C ALA A 11 12.10 14.53 -3.59
N LEU A 12 11.43 13.40 -3.34
CA LEU A 12 11.41 12.30 -4.29
C LEU A 12 10.66 12.79 -5.53
N ALA A 13 11.43 13.24 -6.52
CA ALA A 13 10.96 13.58 -7.84
C ALA A 13 10.07 12.44 -8.37
N SER A 14 8.77 12.73 -8.48
CA SER A 14 7.81 11.81 -9.10
C SER A 14 8.15 11.69 -10.57
N ALA A 15 8.98 10.68 -10.89
CA ALA A 15 9.30 10.31 -12.25
C ALA A 15 7.99 9.87 -12.93
N ARG A 16 7.46 10.74 -13.80
CA ARG A 16 6.30 10.46 -14.67
C ARG A 16 6.63 9.25 -15.54
N THR A 17 6.40 8.06 -15.01
CA THR A 17 6.66 6.81 -15.69
C THR A 17 5.45 6.50 -16.55
N ASN A 18 5.67 6.52 -17.87
CA ASN A 18 4.69 6.22 -18.89
C ASN A 18 3.98 4.87 -18.62
N PRO A 19 2.65 4.85 -18.38
CA PRO A 19 1.95 3.68 -17.81
C PRO A 19 1.81 2.48 -18.76
N PHE A 20 2.20 2.61 -20.03
CA PHE A 20 1.97 1.59 -21.07
C PHE A 20 3.24 0.97 -21.65
N ARG A 21 4.40 1.21 -21.05
CA ARG A 21 5.66 0.61 -21.50
C ARG A 21 6.50 0.14 -20.32
N ARG A 22 6.41 -1.15 -19.99
CA ARG A 22 7.52 -1.84 -19.33
C ARG A 22 7.54 -3.33 -19.67
N ASN A 23 8.67 -3.74 -20.24
CA ASN A 23 9.04 -5.09 -20.65
C ASN A 23 8.65 -6.15 -19.62
N ARG A 24 7.80 -7.10 -20.02
CA ARG A 24 7.34 -8.19 -19.17
C ARG A 24 8.40 -9.30 -19.10
N LYS A 25 9.47 -9.07 -18.34
CA LYS A 25 10.13 -10.13 -17.56
C LYS A 25 9.41 -10.29 -16.21
N VAL A 26 8.08 -10.30 -16.24
CA VAL A 26 7.27 -10.58 -15.05
C VAL A 26 6.94 -12.05 -15.16
N THR A 27 7.65 -12.88 -14.39
CA THR A 27 7.21 -14.25 -14.13
C THR A 27 5.72 -14.17 -13.77
N PRO A 28 4.84 -14.86 -14.51
CA PRO A 28 3.42 -14.84 -14.19
C PRO A 28 3.25 -15.12 -12.70
N LEU A 29 2.57 -14.21 -11.99
CA LEU A 29 2.23 -14.43 -10.60
C LEU A 29 1.45 -15.75 -10.53
N ALA A 30 1.69 -16.57 -9.52
CA ALA A 30 0.90 -17.78 -9.35
C ALA A 30 -0.59 -17.38 -9.31
N PRO A 31 -1.50 -18.21 -9.87
CA PRO A 31 -2.93 -17.87 -9.93
C PRO A 31 -3.49 -17.50 -8.55
N GLU A 32 -2.98 -18.14 -7.51
CA GLU A 32 -3.31 -17.89 -6.10
C GLU A 32 -2.87 -16.49 -5.64
N ASP A 33 -1.65 -16.08 -5.98
CA ASP A 33 -1.12 -14.75 -5.66
C ASP A 33 -1.89 -13.66 -6.40
N ALA A 34 -2.27 -13.91 -7.65
CA ALA A 34 -3.06 -12.97 -8.45
C ALA A 34 -4.47 -12.79 -7.88
N GLN A 35 -5.08 -13.89 -7.42
CA GLN A 35 -6.36 -13.85 -6.73
C GLN A 35 -6.27 -13.04 -5.43
N ARG A 36 -5.24 -13.26 -4.61
CA ARG A 36 -4.99 -12.50 -3.37
C ARG A 36 -4.77 -11.01 -3.65
N GLN A 37 -3.99 -10.69 -4.68
CA GLN A 37 -3.73 -9.31 -5.09
C GLN A 37 -5.02 -8.60 -5.52
N GLY A 38 -5.85 -9.28 -6.33
CA GLY A 38 -7.15 -8.76 -6.75
C GLY A 38 -8.09 -8.55 -5.57
N ALA A 39 -8.19 -9.53 -4.68
CA ALA A 39 -9.05 -9.48 -3.50
C ALA A 39 -8.67 -8.35 -2.55
N ILE A 40 -7.36 -8.18 -2.24
CA ILE A 40 -6.93 -7.11 -1.34
C ILE A 40 -7.07 -5.72 -1.97
N SER A 41 -6.86 -5.62 -3.29
CA SER A 41 -7.06 -4.36 -4.02
C SER A 41 -8.53 -3.94 -4.01
N ALA A 42 -9.44 -4.87 -4.33
CA ALA A 42 -10.88 -4.62 -4.29
C ALA A 42 -11.34 -4.22 -2.89
N LEU A 43 -10.87 -4.92 -1.85
CA LEU A 43 -11.21 -4.62 -0.47
C LEU A 43 -10.70 -3.22 -0.06
N ALA A 44 -9.47 -2.86 -0.42
CA ALA A 44 -8.92 -1.54 -0.13
C ALA A 44 -9.73 -0.42 -0.79
N PHE A 45 -10.15 -0.61 -2.05
CA PHE A 45 -11.02 0.35 -2.73
C PHE A 45 -12.37 0.51 -2.04
N GLN A 46 -12.97 -0.59 -1.57
CA GLN A 46 -14.25 -0.58 -0.87
C GLN A 46 -14.16 0.12 0.49
N LEU A 47 -13.13 -0.17 1.27
CA LEU A 47 -12.99 0.29 2.66
C LEU A 47 -12.41 1.71 2.79
N LEU A 48 -11.57 2.14 1.86
CA LEU A 48 -10.94 3.47 1.88
C LEU A 48 -11.68 4.49 1.02
N GLY A 49 -12.72 4.07 0.28
CA GLY A 49 -13.62 4.95 -0.46
C GLY A 49 -13.00 5.67 -1.65
N GLY A 50 -11.79 5.30 -2.07
CA GLY A 50 -11.08 5.99 -3.15
C GLY A 50 -9.88 5.23 -3.69
N ARG A 51 -9.61 5.41 -4.98
CA ARG A 51 -8.51 4.75 -5.69
C ARG A 51 -7.16 5.17 -5.14
N ASP A 52 -6.93 6.47 -4.96
CA ASP A 52 -5.64 6.98 -4.51
C ASP A 52 -5.33 6.55 -3.07
N ALA A 53 -6.30 6.61 -2.16
CA ALA A 53 -6.11 6.18 -0.77
C ALA A 53 -5.78 4.68 -0.66
N ALA A 54 -6.46 3.84 -1.46
CA ALA A 54 -6.18 2.42 -1.52
C ALA A 54 -4.81 2.11 -2.14
N LEU A 55 -4.45 2.80 -3.22
CA LEU A 55 -3.14 2.63 -3.85
C LEU A 55 -2.01 3.09 -2.94
N ASP A 56 -2.19 4.21 -2.23
CA ASP A 56 -1.22 4.69 -1.24
C ASP A 56 -1.04 3.64 -0.15
N PHE A 57 -2.12 3.18 0.48
CA PHE A 57 -2.04 2.13 1.49
C PHE A 57 -1.31 0.88 1.00
N LEU A 58 -1.69 0.35 -0.16
CA LEU A 58 -1.14 -0.91 -0.67
C LEU A 58 0.35 -0.82 -1.05
N ASN A 59 0.81 0.36 -1.48
CA ASN A 59 2.18 0.55 -1.96
C ASN A 59 3.12 1.21 -0.94
N THR A 60 2.57 1.90 0.05
CA THR A 60 3.32 2.51 1.15
C THR A 60 3.81 1.43 2.12
N GLU A 61 5.02 1.60 2.64
CA GLU A 61 5.55 0.69 3.66
C GLU A 61 4.80 0.87 4.97
N ASP A 62 4.35 -0.26 5.52
CA ASP A 62 3.64 -0.30 6.78
C ASP A 62 4.53 -0.96 7.82
N THR A 63 4.79 -0.23 8.91
CA THR A 63 5.62 -0.70 10.01
C THR A 63 4.97 -1.85 10.78
N ILE A 64 3.63 -1.90 10.85
CA ILE A 64 2.88 -2.97 11.49
C ILE A 64 3.00 -4.27 10.68
N LEU A 65 2.98 -4.15 9.36
CA LEU A 65 3.08 -5.29 8.45
C LEU A 65 4.54 -5.62 8.07
N SER A 66 5.51 -4.84 8.57
CA SER A 66 6.94 -4.94 8.27
C SER A 66 7.23 -5.00 6.76
N GLY A 67 6.50 -4.22 5.97
CA GLY A 67 6.63 -4.20 4.52
C GLY A 67 5.45 -3.56 3.81
N ARG A 68 5.44 -3.66 2.47
CA ARG A 68 4.35 -3.14 1.64
C ARG A 68 3.13 -4.06 1.74
N PRO A 69 1.94 -3.54 2.06
CA PRO A 69 0.76 -4.39 2.25
C PRO A 69 0.43 -5.27 1.04
N ILE A 70 0.65 -4.78 -0.19
CA ILE A 70 0.45 -5.61 -1.39
C ILE A 70 1.41 -6.80 -1.46
N ALA A 71 2.66 -6.63 -1.05
CA ALA A 71 3.66 -7.69 -1.06
C ALA A 71 3.44 -8.68 0.08
N VAL A 72 2.99 -8.19 1.25
CA VAL A 72 2.66 -9.03 2.40
C VAL A 72 1.41 -9.88 2.11
N ALA A 73 0.39 -9.28 1.49
CA ALA A 73 -0.85 -9.98 1.15
C ALA A 73 -0.67 -11.06 0.09
N THR A 74 0.22 -10.86 -0.89
CA THR A 74 0.46 -11.86 -1.94
C THR A 74 1.39 -12.97 -1.50
N ARG A 75 2.27 -12.75 -0.52
CA ARG A 75 3.26 -13.75 -0.10
C ARG A 75 2.64 -14.96 0.59
N SER A 76 1.53 -14.80 1.32
CA SER A 76 0.91 -15.85 2.13
C SER A 76 -0.50 -15.49 2.58
N ASP A 77 -1.29 -16.51 2.93
CA ASP A 77 -2.63 -16.35 3.52
C ASP A 77 -2.61 -15.59 4.86
N ALA A 78 -1.65 -15.91 5.73
CA ALA A 78 -1.46 -15.19 6.99
C ALA A 78 -1.12 -13.70 6.78
N GLY A 79 -0.37 -13.40 5.72
CA GLY A 79 -0.06 -12.03 5.31
C GLY A 79 -1.32 -11.30 4.83
N TYR A 80 -2.13 -11.96 4.01
CA TYR A 80 -3.43 -11.44 3.57
C TYR A 80 -4.34 -11.09 4.76
N ALA A 81 -4.51 -12.03 5.71
CA ALA A 81 -5.35 -11.80 6.88
C ALA A 81 -4.84 -10.66 7.78
N SER A 82 -3.51 -10.47 7.87
CA SER A 82 -2.92 -9.36 8.62
C SER A 82 -3.21 -8.01 7.96
N VAL A 83 -3.05 -7.93 6.63
CA VAL A 83 -3.35 -6.72 5.85
C VAL A 83 -4.84 -6.39 5.90
N GLU A 84 -5.71 -7.40 5.82
CA GLU A 84 -7.16 -7.21 5.94
C GLU A 84 -7.54 -6.60 7.29
N ARG A 85 -6.96 -7.08 8.40
CA ARG A 85 -7.22 -6.55 9.73
C ARG A 85 -6.78 -5.09 9.85
N GLU A 86 -5.58 -4.76 9.40
CA GLU A 86 -5.05 -3.40 9.41
C GLU A 86 -5.91 -2.46 8.55
N LEU A 87 -6.32 -2.93 7.37
CA LEU A 87 -7.17 -2.17 6.46
C LEU A 87 -8.55 -1.87 7.08
N ARG A 88 -9.17 -2.85 7.74
CA ARG A 88 -10.42 -2.62 8.48
C ARG A 88 -10.21 -1.66 9.66
N ALA A 89 -9.13 -1.82 10.43
CA ALA A 89 -8.82 -0.93 11.54
C ALA A 89 -8.69 0.53 11.06
N ARG A 90 -8.01 0.77 9.93
CA ARG A 90 -7.88 2.10 9.33
C ARG A 90 -9.18 2.65 8.78
N SER A 91 -10.00 1.81 8.16
CA SER A 91 -11.34 2.20 7.69
C SER A 91 -12.21 2.67 8.86
N LEU A 92 -12.21 1.94 9.99
CA LEU A 92 -12.92 2.33 11.20
C LEU A 92 -12.43 3.65 11.79
N VAL A 93 -11.11 3.91 11.77
CA VAL A 93 -10.55 5.20 12.21
C VAL A 93 -10.97 6.35 11.28
N ARG A 94 -11.19 6.08 9.99
CA ARG A 94 -11.61 7.07 8.99
C ARG A 94 -13.11 7.36 9.03
N ASP A 95 -13.92 6.37 9.40
CA ASP A 95 -15.36 6.48 9.66
C ASP A 95 -15.66 7.10 11.03
N ALA A 96 -14.66 7.17 11.93
CA ALA A 96 -14.79 7.99 13.13
C ALA A 96 -14.89 9.46 12.69
N PRO A 97 -16.00 10.16 12.99
CA PRO A 97 -16.14 11.55 12.59
C PRO A 97 -15.02 12.34 13.25
N HIS A 98 -14.13 12.91 12.44
CA HIS A 98 -13.36 14.07 12.84
C HIS A 98 -14.38 15.16 13.18
N GLY A 99 -14.71 15.23 14.46
CA GLY A 99 -15.74 16.10 14.99
C GLY A 99 -15.31 17.56 14.93
N GLY A 100 -16.29 18.41 14.59
CA GLY A 100 -16.49 19.75 15.15
C GLY A 100 -15.57 20.85 14.67
#